data_AF-A0AAP5Z187-F1
#
_entry.id   AF-A0AAP5Z187-F1
#
_cell.length_a   1.000
_cell.length_b   1.000
_cell.length_c   1.000
_cell.angle_alpha   90.00
_cell.angle_beta   90.00
_cell.angle_gamma   90.00
#
_symmetry.space_group_name_H-M   'P 1'
#
loop_
_entity.id
_entity.type
_entity.pdbx_description
1 polymer ?
#
loop_
_entity_poly.entity_id
_entity_poly.type
_entity_poly.pdbx_seq_one_letter_code
_entity_poly.pdbx_strand_id
1 'polypeptide(L)'
;NGMQERGYDLAFAERIFEQICGFGEYGFPESHSASFAVLAYCSAWLKYYYPAEFYTALLNSQPMGFYSPSQLVQDARRHGVEVLPICVNHSYYQHHLIQRPNGRLGVQLGFRLVKGFNEESATRLVERRPKTGYHSIQEVKQILRSRRDIEVLASANAFQILSGNRYNARWAAMDSLSDLPLFHHIEEPSVGYQAQPSEYESLIEDYASTGLSLNRHP
;
A
#
# COMPACT_ATOMS: atom_id res chain seq x y z
N ASN A 1 -9.94 -47.53 -38.34
CA ASN A 1 -11.18 -47.79 -39.11
C ASN A 1 -12.27 -46.73 -38.92
N GLY A 2 -12.46 -46.10 -37.75
CA GLY A 2 -13.55 -45.11 -37.56
C GLY A 2 -13.57 -43.91 -38.51
N MET A 3 -12.42 -43.41 -39.02
CA MET A 3 -12.40 -42.37 -40.07
C MET A 3 -12.76 -42.93 -41.45
N GLN A 4 -12.28 -44.12 -41.80
CA GLN A 4 -12.61 -44.76 -43.07
C GLN A 4 -14.09 -45.14 -43.17
N GLU A 5 -14.71 -45.59 -42.07
CA GLU A 5 -16.16 -45.84 -41.97
C GLU A 5 -17.00 -44.58 -42.19
N ARG A 6 -16.41 -43.40 -41.93
CA ARG A 6 -17.03 -42.08 -42.21
C ARG A 6 -16.70 -41.54 -43.61
N GLY A 7 -16.05 -42.34 -44.47
CA GLY A 7 -15.75 -41.99 -45.86
C GLY A 7 -14.42 -41.25 -46.10
N TYR A 8 -13.53 -41.17 -45.09
CA TYR A 8 -12.22 -40.53 -45.26
C TYR A 8 -11.18 -41.51 -45.84
N ASP A 9 -10.33 -41.00 -46.75
CA ASP A 9 -9.21 -41.75 -47.31
C ASP A 9 -8.16 -42.11 -46.24
N LEU A 10 -7.51 -43.27 -46.39
CA LEU A 10 -6.53 -43.78 -45.43
C LEU A 10 -5.32 -42.82 -45.31
N ALA A 11 -4.78 -42.38 -46.44
CA ALA A 11 -3.63 -41.48 -46.45
C ALA A 11 -3.95 -40.13 -45.80
N PHE A 12 -5.22 -39.69 -45.83
CA PHE A 12 -5.68 -38.52 -45.10
C PHE A 12 -5.76 -38.78 -43.59
N ALA A 13 -6.33 -39.92 -43.18
CA ALA A 13 -6.45 -40.30 -41.77
C ALA A 13 -5.08 -40.45 -41.09
N GLU A 14 -4.10 -41.08 -41.76
CA GLU A 14 -2.74 -41.24 -41.25
C GLU A 14 -2.04 -39.90 -41.03
N ARG A 15 -2.19 -38.94 -41.96
CA ARG A 15 -1.63 -37.58 -41.79
C ARG A 15 -2.20 -36.85 -40.57
N ILE A 16 -3.51 -36.96 -40.31
CA ILE A 16 -4.14 -36.33 -39.14
C ILE A 16 -3.67 -37.00 -37.85
N PHE A 17 -3.52 -38.32 -37.84
CA PHE A 17 -2.99 -39.06 -36.69
C PHE A 17 -1.57 -38.59 -36.33
N GLU A 18 -0.67 -38.51 -37.31
CA GLU A 18 0.70 -38.02 -37.10
C GLU A 18 0.73 -36.57 -36.58
N GLN A 19 -0.18 -35.70 -37.05
CA GLN A 19 -0.33 -34.35 -36.50
C GLN A 19 -0.76 -34.37 -35.02
N ILE A 20 -1.74 -35.20 -34.66
CA ILE A 20 -2.19 -35.33 -33.26
C ILE A 20 -1.05 -35.85 -32.38
N CYS A 21 -0.28 -36.84 -32.85
CA CYS A 21 0.90 -37.33 -32.15
C CYS A 21 1.94 -36.21 -31.94
N GLY A 22 2.23 -35.42 -32.97
CA GLY A 22 3.15 -34.27 -32.87
C GLY A 22 2.67 -33.16 -31.93
N PHE A 23 1.35 -32.91 -31.86
CA PHE A 23 0.77 -31.94 -30.93
C PHE A 23 0.66 -32.45 -29.49
N GLY A 24 0.66 -33.77 -29.29
CA GLY A 24 0.49 -34.40 -27.97
C GLY A 24 1.53 -33.95 -26.94
N GLU A 25 2.73 -33.55 -27.38
CA GLU A 25 3.81 -33.06 -26.50
C GLU A 25 3.60 -31.62 -26.00
N TYR A 26 2.80 -30.81 -26.71
CA TYR A 26 2.53 -29.39 -26.39
C TYR A 26 1.06 -29.13 -26.03
N GLY A 27 0.22 -30.15 -26.01
CA GLY A 27 -1.18 -30.04 -25.64
C GLY A 27 -1.36 -29.59 -24.20
N PHE A 28 -2.24 -28.62 -23.96
CA PHE A 28 -2.55 -28.11 -22.63
C PHE A 28 -4.02 -28.36 -22.27
N PRO A 29 -4.36 -28.75 -21.02
CA PRO A 29 -5.74 -28.98 -20.63
C PRO A 29 -6.60 -27.72 -20.75
N GLU A 30 -7.55 -27.73 -21.68
CA GLU A 30 -8.44 -26.59 -21.95
C GLU A 30 -9.21 -26.14 -20.71
N SER A 31 -9.73 -27.07 -19.91
CA SER A 31 -10.49 -26.76 -18.69
C SER A 31 -9.66 -26.02 -17.65
N HIS A 32 -8.37 -26.37 -17.52
CA HIS A 32 -7.44 -25.65 -16.65
C HIS A 32 -7.16 -24.24 -17.19
N SER A 33 -6.84 -24.11 -18.49
CA SER A 33 -6.64 -22.80 -19.13
C SER A 33 -7.85 -21.89 -18.99
N ALA A 34 -9.06 -22.40 -19.24
CA ALA A 34 -10.28 -21.62 -19.20
C ALA A 34 -10.55 -21.08 -17.79
N SER A 35 -10.35 -21.90 -16.75
CA SER A 35 -10.59 -21.46 -15.37
C SER A 35 -9.65 -20.32 -14.93
N PHE A 36 -8.35 -20.37 -15.30
CA PHE A 36 -7.42 -19.27 -15.03
C PHE A 36 -7.64 -18.06 -15.93
N ALA A 37 -8.04 -18.25 -17.19
CA ALA A 37 -8.34 -17.15 -18.11
C ALA A 37 -9.47 -16.26 -17.60
N VAL A 38 -10.51 -16.85 -16.99
CA VAL A 38 -11.60 -16.10 -16.35
C VAL A 38 -11.08 -15.23 -15.21
N LEU A 39 -10.21 -15.75 -14.34
CA LEU A 39 -9.62 -14.98 -13.24
C LEU A 39 -8.75 -13.81 -13.75
N ALA A 40 -7.94 -14.07 -14.78
CA ALA A 40 -7.11 -13.05 -15.41
C ALA A 40 -7.96 -11.95 -16.06
N TYR A 41 -9.02 -12.33 -16.77
CA TYR A 41 -9.95 -11.39 -17.39
C TYR A 41 -10.68 -10.53 -16.36
N CYS A 42 -11.26 -11.14 -15.32
CA CYS A 42 -11.94 -10.42 -14.25
C CYS A 42 -10.99 -9.44 -13.54
N SER A 43 -9.75 -9.85 -13.27
CA SER A 43 -8.73 -8.99 -12.65
C SER A 43 -8.35 -7.81 -13.56
N ALA A 44 -8.14 -8.05 -14.86
CA ALA A 44 -7.85 -7.00 -15.83
C ALA A 44 -9.02 -6.02 -15.99
N TRP A 45 -10.26 -6.53 -15.99
CA TRP A 45 -11.47 -5.72 -16.06
C TRP A 45 -11.60 -4.81 -14.83
N LEU A 46 -11.42 -5.35 -13.60
CA LEU A 46 -11.42 -4.54 -12.38
C LEU A 46 -10.30 -3.50 -12.38
N LYS A 47 -9.09 -3.88 -12.78
CA LYS A 47 -7.95 -2.95 -12.90
C LYS A 47 -8.21 -1.83 -13.91
N TYR A 48 -8.94 -2.11 -15.00
CA TYR A 48 -9.26 -1.11 -16.02
C TYR A 48 -10.37 -0.14 -15.58
N TYR A 49 -11.49 -0.67 -15.07
CA TYR A 49 -12.67 0.14 -14.75
C TYR A 49 -12.67 0.71 -13.32
N TYR A 50 -12.05 0.01 -12.36
CA TYR A 50 -12.03 0.35 -10.93
C TYR A 50 -10.61 0.26 -10.35
N PRO A 51 -9.63 1.01 -10.91
CA PRO A 51 -8.23 0.85 -10.54
C PRO A 51 -7.98 1.17 -9.07
N ALA A 52 -8.59 2.21 -8.50
CA ALA A 52 -8.34 2.61 -7.11
C ALA A 52 -8.79 1.52 -6.11
N GLU A 53 -9.96 0.94 -6.34
CA GLU A 53 -10.55 -0.16 -5.60
C GLU A 53 -9.68 -1.42 -5.74
N PHE A 54 -9.30 -1.75 -6.97
CA PHE A 54 -8.45 -2.90 -7.28
C PHE A 54 -7.12 -2.85 -6.52
N TYR A 55 -6.41 -1.72 -6.57
CA TYR A 55 -5.14 -1.58 -5.84
C TYR A 55 -5.32 -1.52 -4.33
N THR A 56 -6.38 -0.88 -3.84
CA THR A 56 -6.66 -0.84 -2.39
C THR A 56 -6.91 -2.26 -1.86
N ALA A 57 -7.71 -3.06 -2.59
CA ALA A 57 -7.98 -4.45 -2.25
C ALA A 57 -6.70 -5.30 -2.28
N LEU A 58 -5.92 -5.24 -3.36
CA LEU A 58 -4.65 -5.97 -3.46
C LEU A 58 -3.65 -5.59 -2.37
N LEU A 59 -3.54 -4.30 -2.05
CA LEU A 59 -2.70 -3.85 -0.96
C LEU A 59 -3.18 -4.47 0.35
N ASN A 60 -4.47 -4.37 0.68
CA ASN A 60 -5.05 -4.93 1.91
C ASN A 60 -4.96 -6.47 1.99
N SER A 61 -4.87 -7.19 0.87
CA SER A 61 -4.69 -8.65 0.84
C SER A 61 -3.25 -9.13 1.11
N GLN A 62 -2.30 -8.21 1.30
CA GLN A 62 -0.92 -8.57 1.66
C GLN A 62 -0.83 -9.29 3.02
N PRO A 63 0.13 -10.23 3.20
CA PRO A 63 1.19 -10.61 2.27
C PRO A 63 0.69 -11.49 1.11
N MET A 64 0.97 -11.09 -0.13
CA MET A 64 0.74 -11.91 -1.34
C MET A 64 2.09 -12.13 -2.02
N GLY A 65 2.57 -13.37 -2.09
CA GLY A 65 3.97 -13.72 -2.39
C GLY A 65 4.56 -13.31 -3.74
N PHE A 66 3.84 -12.54 -4.57
CA PHE A 66 4.26 -12.17 -5.93
C PHE A 66 4.67 -10.70 -6.09
N TYR A 67 3.99 -9.77 -5.40
CA TYR A 67 4.21 -8.33 -5.60
C TYR A 67 4.39 -7.61 -4.27
N SER A 68 5.45 -6.81 -4.18
CA SER A 68 5.67 -5.92 -3.04
C SER A 68 4.66 -4.76 -3.05
N PRO A 69 4.33 -4.17 -1.87
CA PRO A 69 3.52 -2.96 -1.79
C PRO A 69 4.06 -1.81 -2.66
N SER A 70 5.40 -1.67 -2.76
CA SER A 70 6.04 -0.66 -3.60
C SER A 70 5.71 -0.84 -5.08
N GLN A 71 5.77 -2.09 -5.59
CA GLN A 71 5.41 -2.39 -6.99
C GLN A 71 3.94 -2.07 -7.26
N LEU A 72 3.03 -2.45 -6.36
CA LEU A 72 1.60 -2.15 -6.49
C LEU A 72 1.32 -0.65 -6.50
N VAL A 73 1.96 0.11 -5.61
CA VAL A 73 1.81 1.58 -5.56
C VAL A 73 2.35 2.25 -6.82
N GLN A 74 3.50 1.81 -7.34
CA GLN A 74 4.04 2.34 -8.60
C GLN A 74 3.13 2.04 -9.79
N ASP A 75 2.60 0.82 -9.86
CA ASP A 75 1.66 0.42 -10.92
C ASP A 75 0.35 1.21 -10.81
N ALA A 76 -0.19 1.43 -9.61
CA ALA A 76 -1.35 2.28 -9.37
C ALA A 76 -1.16 3.71 -9.90
N ARG A 77 0.01 4.31 -9.62
CA ARG A 77 0.36 5.65 -10.12
C ARG A 77 0.44 5.69 -11.66
N ARG A 78 0.97 4.65 -12.30
CA ARG A 78 1.00 4.53 -13.77
C ARG A 78 -0.41 4.39 -14.37
N HIS A 79 -1.36 3.84 -13.63
CA HIS A 79 -2.78 3.80 -13.99
C HIS A 79 -3.54 5.07 -13.56
N GLY A 80 -2.81 6.13 -13.18
CA GLY A 80 -3.39 7.43 -12.84
C GLY A 80 -4.15 7.44 -11.52
N VAL A 81 -3.94 6.46 -10.63
CA VAL A 81 -4.47 6.46 -9.27
C VAL A 81 -3.56 7.30 -8.39
N GLU A 82 -4.13 8.29 -7.71
CA GLU A 82 -3.40 9.07 -6.72
C GLU A 82 -3.24 8.24 -5.44
N VAL A 83 -2.02 8.15 -4.92
CA VAL A 83 -1.72 7.44 -3.67
C VAL A 83 -1.18 8.46 -2.68
N LEU A 84 -1.82 8.58 -1.51
CA LEU A 84 -1.44 9.50 -0.45
C LEU A 84 -0.59 8.81 0.63
N PRO A 85 0.38 9.55 1.23
CA PRO A 85 1.25 9.03 2.28
C PRO A 85 0.45 8.73 3.55
N ILE A 86 0.99 7.86 4.39
CA ILE A 86 0.45 7.58 5.72
C ILE A 86 0.38 8.89 6.51
N CYS A 87 -0.73 9.12 7.22
CA CYS A 87 -0.97 10.36 7.94
C CYS A 87 -1.76 10.08 9.23
N VAL A 88 -1.31 10.64 10.36
CA VAL A 88 -2.01 10.46 11.64
C VAL A 88 -3.44 11.01 11.67
N ASN A 89 -3.77 11.96 10.79
CA ASN A 89 -5.10 12.57 10.69
C ASN A 89 -6.01 11.89 9.65
N HIS A 90 -5.44 11.20 8.65
CA HIS A 90 -6.22 10.66 7.54
C HIS A 90 -6.19 9.13 7.45
N SER A 91 -5.11 8.46 7.87
CA SER A 91 -4.97 7.01 7.70
C SER A 91 -5.78 6.20 8.72
N TYR A 92 -6.20 5.01 8.30
CA TYR A 92 -6.66 3.92 9.17
C TYR A 92 -5.58 2.84 9.25
N TYR A 93 -5.84 1.74 9.96
CA TYR A 93 -4.93 0.58 9.92
C TYR A 93 -4.79 0.03 8.50
N GLN A 94 -5.92 -0.24 7.85
CA GLN A 94 -5.97 -0.64 6.44
C GLN A 94 -5.84 0.55 5.48
N HIS A 95 -5.45 0.24 4.25
CA HIS A 95 -5.56 1.17 3.13
C HIS A 95 -7.04 1.44 2.87
N HIS A 96 -7.39 2.67 2.52
CA HIS A 96 -8.78 2.99 2.18
C HIS A 96 -8.85 3.95 1.00
N LEU A 97 -10.03 3.95 0.38
CA LEU A 97 -10.35 4.85 -0.71
C LEU A 97 -10.69 6.23 -0.16
N ILE A 98 -10.24 7.24 -0.87
CA ILE A 98 -10.60 8.62 -0.59
C ILE A 98 -11.09 9.31 -1.85
N GLN A 99 -12.12 10.13 -1.72
CA GLN A 99 -12.60 10.94 -2.82
C GLN A 99 -11.73 12.20 -2.96
N ARG A 100 -11.22 12.43 -4.16
CA ARG A 100 -10.43 13.62 -4.49
C ARG A 100 -11.33 14.74 -5.00
N PRO A 101 -10.91 16.02 -4.91
CA PRO A 101 -11.71 17.16 -5.39
C PRO A 101 -12.13 17.08 -6.86
N ASN A 102 -11.38 16.34 -7.68
CA ASN A 102 -11.70 16.10 -9.10
C ASN A 102 -12.75 14.99 -9.31
N GLY A 103 -13.36 14.46 -8.24
CA GLY A 103 -14.35 13.39 -8.28
C GLY A 103 -13.78 11.97 -8.42
N ARG A 104 -12.47 11.81 -8.65
CA ARG A 104 -11.81 10.50 -8.77
C ARG A 104 -11.47 9.93 -7.39
N LEU A 105 -11.36 8.61 -7.32
CA LEU A 105 -10.88 7.92 -6.13
C LEU A 105 -9.35 7.85 -6.11
N GLY A 106 -8.78 8.09 -4.95
CA GLY A 106 -7.37 7.83 -4.61
C GLY A 106 -7.26 6.81 -3.49
N VAL A 107 -6.03 6.38 -3.20
CA VAL A 107 -5.71 5.45 -2.14
C VAL A 107 -4.99 6.18 -1.02
N GLN A 108 -5.57 6.18 0.17
CA GLN A 108 -4.90 6.63 1.38
C GLN A 108 -4.19 5.44 2.03
N LEU A 109 -2.85 5.50 2.11
CA LEU A 109 -2.07 4.42 2.71
C LEU A 109 -2.40 4.27 4.19
N GLY A 110 -2.53 3.01 4.64
CA GLY A 110 -2.83 2.66 6.02
C GLY A 110 -1.57 2.43 6.86
N PHE A 111 -1.76 2.44 8.18
CA PHE A 111 -0.70 2.23 9.17
C PHE A 111 -0.07 0.84 9.10
N ARG A 112 -0.73 -0.15 8.49
CA ARG A 112 -0.20 -1.51 8.33
C ARG A 112 1.13 -1.60 7.58
N LEU A 113 1.52 -0.57 6.83
CA LEU A 113 2.85 -0.49 6.20
C LEU A 113 3.95 -0.05 7.16
N VAL A 114 3.61 0.63 8.27
CA VAL A 114 4.60 1.15 9.22
C VAL A 114 5.21 -0.04 9.97
N LYS A 115 6.48 -0.33 9.68
CA LYS A 115 7.20 -1.44 10.32
C LYS A 115 7.27 -1.19 11.83
N GLY A 116 6.79 -2.17 12.60
CA GLY A 116 6.83 -2.14 14.05
C GLY A 116 5.69 -1.36 14.72
N PHE A 117 4.70 -0.86 13.96
CA PHE A 117 3.49 -0.26 14.51
C PHE A 117 2.32 -1.25 14.42
N ASN A 118 1.75 -1.61 15.57
CA ASN A 118 0.75 -2.67 15.66
C ASN A 118 -0.68 -2.17 15.41
N GLU A 119 -1.58 -3.09 15.07
CA GLU A 119 -2.98 -2.79 14.79
C GLU A 119 -3.72 -2.22 16.00
N GLU A 120 -3.46 -2.72 17.21
CA GLU A 120 -4.09 -2.23 18.43
C GLU A 120 -3.80 -0.73 18.66
N SER A 121 -2.56 -0.30 18.46
CA SER A 121 -2.16 1.11 18.60
C SER A 121 -2.73 1.97 17.48
N ALA A 122 -2.77 1.44 16.25
CA ALA A 122 -3.45 2.11 15.14
C ALA A 122 -4.94 2.32 15.43
N THR A 123 -5.62 1.30 15.96
CA THR A 123 -7.04 1.36 16.33
C THR A 123 -7.28 2.38 17.43
N ARG A 124 -6.50 2.37 18.52
CA ARG A 124 -6.59 3.38 19.58
C ARG A 124 -6.39 4.80 19.05
N LEU A 125 -5.45 4.99 18.13
CA LEU A 125 -5.18 6.28 17.49
C LEU A 125 -6.34 6.74 16.60
N VAL A 126 -7.03 5.81 15.93
CA VAL A 126 -8.19 6.13 15.09
C VAL A 126 -9.41 6.46 15.95
N GLU A 127 -9.71 5.63 16.95
CA GLU A 127 -10.89 5.77 17.82
C GLU A 127 -10.88 7.08 18.61
N ARG A 128 -9.71 7.54 19.02
CA ARG A 128 -9.55 8.78 19.78
C ARG A 128 -9.26 10.02 18.93
N ARG A 129 -9.29 9.88 17.59
CA ARG A 129 -9.03 11.00 16.68
C ARG A 129 -10.14 12.05 16.77
N PRO A 130 -9.83 13.32 17.09
CA PRO A 130 -10.81 14.39 17.03
C PRO A 130 -11.38 14.54 15.63
N LYS A 131 -12.63 15.03 15.50
CA LYS A 131 -13.23 15.32 14.20
C LYS A 131 -12.44 16.35 13.38
N THR A 132 -11.73 17.25 14.07
CA THR A 132 -10.85 18.26 13.46
C THR A 132 -9.43 17.75 13.19
N GLY A 133 -9.14 16.49 13.52
CA GLY A 133 -7.79 15.93 13.51
C GLY A 133 -6.98 16.31 14.75
N TYR A 134 -5.81 15.70 14.88
CA TYR A 134 -4.79 16.10 15.84
C TYR A 134 -4.14 17.41 15.39
N HIS A 135 -3.82 18.29 16.35
CA HIS A 135 -3.12 19.56 16.09
C HIS A 135 -1.65 19.52 16.51
N SER A 136 -1.27 18.55 17.33
CA SER A 136 0.10 18.41 17.82
C SER A 136 0.51 16.93 17.97
N ILE A 137 1.83 16.68 17.96
CA ILE A 137 2.36 15.34 18.26
C ILE A 137 2.09 14.97 19.73
N GLN A 138 1.95 15.96 20.62
CA GLN A 138 1.69 15.71 22.04
C GLN A 138 0.32 15.08 22.29
N GLU A 139 -0.72 15.46 21.52
CA GLU A 139 -2.01 14.78 21.56
C GLU A 139 -1.90 13.29 21.22
N VAL A 140 -1.08 12.97 20.21
CA VAL A 140 -0.83 11.59 19.80
C VAL A 140 -0.02 10.81 20.84
N LYS A 141 0.97 11.45 21.48
CA LYS A 141 1.73 10.87 22.60
C LYS A 141 0.83 10.48 23.78
N GLN A 142 -0.10 11.35 24.16
CA GLN A 142 -1.06 11.09 25.25
C GLN A 142 -1.96 9.87 25.00
N ILE A 143 -2.27 9.61 23.72
CA ILE A 143 -3.12 8.50 23.30
C ILE A 143 -2.33 7.19 23.26
N LEU A 144 -1.18 7.18 22.59
CA LEU A 144 -0.41 5.95 22.36
C LEU A 144 0.38 5.51 23.59
N ARG A 145 0.85 6.45 24.41
CA ARG A 145 1.66 6.20 25.63
C ARG A 145 2.83 5.25 25.40
N SER A 146 3.38 5.27 24.18
CA SER A 146 4.41 4.36 23.71
C SER A 146 5.40 5.16 22.90
N ARG A 147 6.58 5.40 23.49
CA ARG A 147 7.66 6.14 22.83
C ARG A 147 8.05 5.48 21.50
N ARG A 148 8.12 4.15 21.48
CA ARG A 148 8.41 3.37 20.29
C ARG A 148 7.41 3.63 19.17
N ASP A 149 6.11 3.67 19.47
CA ASP A 149 5.08 3.89 18.45
C ASP A 149 5.18 5.30 17.83
N ILE A 150 5.52 6.28 18.65
CA ILE A 150 5.73 7.66 18.20
C ILE A 150 6.98 7.74 17.30
N GLU A 151 8.07 7.07 17.68
CA GLU A 151 9.30 7.01 16.91
C GLU A 151 9.08 6.36 15.53
N VAL A 152 8.38 5.22 15.46
CA VAL A 152 8.11 4.56 14.16
C VAL A 152 7.15 5.37 13.28
N LEU A 153 6.16 6.05 13.86
CA LEU A 153 5.28 6.96 13.11
C LEU A 153 6.04 8.18 12.57
N ALA A 154 6.98 8.72 13.34
CA ALA A 154 7.85 9.80 12.89
C ALA A 154 8.79 9.35 11.77
N SER A 155 9.41 8.17 11.89
CA SER A 155 10.24 7.57 10.83
C SER A 155 9.44 7.28 9.55
N ALA A 156 8.16 6.86 9.67
CA ALA A 156 7.25 6.67 8.55
C ALA A 156 6.66 7.98 7.97
N ASN A 157 7.14 9.14 8.44
CA ASN A 157 6.69 10.45 8.03
C ASN A 157 5.18 10.72 8.23
N ALA A 158 4.53 10.02 9.18
CA ALA A 158 3.09 10.11 9.41
C ALA A 158 2.64 11.46 10.01
N PHE A 159 3.59 12.22 10.58
CA PHE A 159 3.36 13.52 11.21
C PHE A 159 3.62 14.72 10.29
N GLN A 160 3.82 14.51 8.97
CA GLN A 160 4.13 15.57 8.01
C GLN A 160 3.20 16.80 8.11
N ILE A 161 1.90 16.59 8.36
CA ILE A 161 0.91 17.68 8.50
C ILE A 161 1.05 18.47 9.80
N LEU A 162 1.64 17.89 10.85
CA LEU A 162 1.81 18.52 12.17
C LEU A 162 3.18 19.20 12.31
N SER A 163 4.23 18.60 11.77
CA SER A 163 5.62 19.05 11.98
C SER A 163 6.31 19.60 10.73
N GLY A 164 5.68 19.48 9.56
CA GLY A 164 6.21 19.91 8.27
C GLY A 164 7.32 19.02 7.69
N ASN A 165 8.14 18.37 8.52
CA ASN A 165 9.12 17.37 8.08
C ASN A 165 9.41 16.33 9.19
N ARG A 166 10.09 15.24 8.81
CA ARG A 166 10.44 14.14 9.71
C ARG A 166 11.46 14.50 10.79
N TYR A 167 12.38 15.44 10.55
CA TYR A 167 13.38 15.85 11.56
C TYR A 167 12.69 16.62 12.70
N ASN A 168 11.81 17.55 12.36
CA ASN A 168 10.94 18.23 13.32
C ASN A 168 10.03 17.24 14.06
N ALA A 169 9.48 16.24 13.36
CA ALA A 169 8.67 15.20 14.00
C ALA A 169 9.47 14.42 15.04
N ARG A 170 10.70 13.98 14.70
CA ARG A 170 11.58 13.24 15.60
C ARG A 170 12.04 14.11 16.77
N TRP A 171 12.34 15.38 16.53
CA TRP A 171 12.69 16.33 17.58
C TRP A 171 11.55 16.50 18.57
N ALA A 172 10.33 16.76 18.09
CA ALA A 172 9.14 16.86 18.93
C ALA A 172 8.79 15.53 19.64
N ALA A 173 9.09 14.39 19.03
CA ALA A 173 8.91 13.08 19.65
C ALA A 173 9.89 12.79 20.79
N MET A 174 11.10 13.39 20.74
CA MET A 174 12.13 13.25 21.78
C MET A 174 11.86 14.13 23.01
N ASP A 175 11.05 15.17 22.86
CA ASP A 175 10.64 15.98 24.00
C ASP A 175 9.90 15.11 25.02
N SER A 176 10.45 14.97 26.21
CA SER A 176 9.88 14.22 27.34
C SER A 176 9.40 15.12 28.46
N LEU A 177 9.66 16.43 28.39
CA LEU A 177 9.24 17.38 29.43
C LEU A 177 7.71 17.49 29.46
N SER A 178 7.09 17.51 28.29
CA SER A 178 5.63 17.52 28.11
C SER A 178 4.93 16.25 28.60
N ASP A 179 5.67 15.17 28.90
CA ASP A 179 5.13 13.93 29.49
C ASP A 179 5.04 13.98 31.02
N LEU A 180 5.63 15.00 31.66
CA LEU A 180 5.60 15.16 33.11
C LEU A 180 4.33 15.90 33.56
N PRO A 181 3.62 15.45 34.61
CA PRO A 181 2.35 16.03 35.04
C PRO A 181 2.40 17.53 35.34
N LEU A 182 3.56 18.00 35.80
CA LEU A 182 3.77 19.41 36.17
C LEU A 182 3.84 20.34 34.94
N PHE A 183 4.30 19.82 33.80
CA PHE A 183 4.59 20.61 32.59
C PHE A 183 3.56 20.42 31.48
N HIS A 184 2.49 19.66 31.73
CA HIS A 184 1.45 19.35 30.74
C HIS A 184 0.73 20.60 30.20
N HIS A 185 0.71 21.69 30.96
CA HIS A 185 0.08 22.96 30.58
C HIS A 185 1.06 24.01 30.05
N ILE A 186 2.35 23.69 29.95
CA ILE A 186 3.34 24.63 29.40
C ILE A 186 3.42 24.39 27.89
N GLU A 187 2.91 25.35 27.12
CA GLU A 187 3.20 25.45 25.70
C GLU A 187 4.59 26.07 25.53
N GLU A 188 5.61 25.22 25.36
CA GLU A 188 6.92 25.72 24.93
C GLU A 188 6.84 26.17 23.47
N PRO A 189 7.45 27.33 23.11
CA PRO A 189 7.56 27.71 21.72
C PRO A 189 8.35 26.63 20.98
N SER A 190 7.76 26.06 19.93
CA SER A 190 8.41 25.02 19.15
C SER A 190 9.67 25.58 18.49
N VAL A 191 10.83 25.36 19.10
CA VAL A 191 12.11 25.62 18.45
C VAL A 191 12.29 24.49 17.44
N GLY A 192 11.83 24.75 16.20
CA GLY A 192 11.95 23.79 15.11
C GLY A 192 13.41 23.38 14.91
N TYR A 193 13.63 22.11 14.56
CA TYR A 193 14.97 21.65 14.22
C TYR A 193 15.44 22.38 12.95
N GLN A 194 16.63 22.97 13.01
CA GLN A 194 17.09 23.85 11.93
C GLN A 194 17.42 23.11 10.64
N ALA A 195 17.81 21.83 10.72
CA ALA A 195 18.13 21.06 9.53
C ALA A 195 16.87 20.44 8.91
N GLN A 196 16.86 20.35 7.58
CA GLN A 196 15.85 19.65 6.81
C GLN A 196 16.48 18.40 6.20
N PRO A 197 15.76 17.26 6.14
CA PRO A 197 16.25 16.09 5.42
C PRO A 197 16.35 16.41 3.94
N SER A 198 17.42 15.92 3.30
CA SER A 198 17.49 15.87 1.84
C SER A 198 16.45 14.89 1.27
N GLU A 199 16.18 14.98 -0.03
CA GLU A 199 15.31 14.03 -0.73
C GLU A 199 15.84 12.59 -0.63
N TYR A 200 17.16 12.42 -0.72
CA TYR A 200 17.82 11.12 -0.63
C TYR A 200 17.71 10.49 0.77
N GLU A 201 17.94 11.27 1.83
CA GLU A 201 17.73 10.80 3.21
C GLU A 201 16.26 10.44 3.46
N SER A 202 15.35 11.24 2.93
CA SER A 202 13.91 10.97 3.01
C SER A 202 13.55 9.66 2.30
N LEU A 203 14.11 9.42 1.11
CA LEU A 203 13.91 8.20 0.34
C LEU A 203 14.39 6.96 1.11
N ILE A 204 15.63 6.99 1.64
CA ILE A 204 16.19 5.86 2.40
C ILE A 204 15.29 5.52 3.59
N GLU A 205 14.91 6.53 4.35
CA GLU A 205 14.13 6.33 5.57
C GLU A 205 12.68 5.89 5.26
N ASP A 206 12.10 6.30 4.13
CA ASP A 206 10.79 5.80 3.65
C ASP A 206 10.84 4.29 3.37
N TYR A 207 11.88 3.80 2.68
CA TYR A 207 12.07 2.37 2.45
C TYR A 207 12.37 1.60 3.74
N ALA A 208 13.15 2.20 4.64
CA ALA A 208 13.44 1.62 5.95
C ALA A 208 12.17 1.45 6.79
N SER A 209 11.30 2.47 6.83
CA SER A 209 10.11 2.54 7.69
C SER A 209 8.86 1.88 7.11
N THR A 210 8.61 2.02 5.80
CA THR A 210 7.37 1.57 5.15
C THR A 210 7.58 0.62 3.97
N GLY A 211 8.82 0.48 3.49
CA GLY A 211 9.16 -0.38 2.35
C GLY A 211 8.83 0.22 0.98
N LEU A 212 8.42 1.49 0.92
CA LEU A 212 8.19 2.23 -0.32
C LEU A 212 8.37 3.73 -0.09
N SER A 213 8.55 4.50 -1.16
CA SER A 213 8.46 5.97 -1.11
C SER A 213 7.49 6.47 -2.19
N LEU A 214 6.78 7.56 -1.88
CA LEU A 214 5.93 8.27 -2.84
C LEU A 214 6.66 9.42 -3.53
N ASN A 215 7.80 9.86 -2.98
CA ASN A 215 8.65 10.87 -3.56
C ASN A 215 9.29 10.35 -4.85
N ARG A 216 9.80 11.26 -5.68
CA ARG A 216 10.47 10.85 -6.92
C ARG A 216 11.69 10.02 -6.54
N HIS A 217 11.80 8.83 -7.13
CA HIS A 217 13.05 8.11 -7.14
C HIS A 217 14.03 8.96 -7.98
N PRO A 218 15.27 9.22 -7.51
CA PRO A 218 16.29 9.87 -8.33
C PRO A 218 16.57 9.06 -9.60
#